data_AF-A0A1G4KFA3-F1
#
_entry.id   AF-A0A1G4KFA3-F1
#
_cell.length_a   1.000
_cell.length_b   1.000
_cell.length_c   1.000
_cell.angle_alpha   90.00
_cell.angle_beta   90.00
_cell.angle_gamma   90.00
#
_symmetry.space_group_name_H-M   'P 1'
#
loop_
_entity.id
_entity.type
_entity.pdbx_description
1 polymer ?
#
loop_
_entity_poly.entity_id
_entity_poly.type
_entity_poly.pdbx_seq_one_letter_code
_entity_poly.pdbx_strand_id
1 'polypeptide(L)'
;MRVNFLITFRRGVHLPSSRLAGPAISNKCSALTDEELKIIDDLPLFRQIPIKPSSHVTKARRAYLDRKLPRVRKLFRSEQEPAFLSYHLPGSLPNPYWDAHARAKKDPVTGEIEYSGNARLSVTKLLTKRWCELRDTYDIYSQIPIFEHGQVSVGRREHQRLEDETHATLENAETLRAELGDEIPDDPFHTLAENWYQTTIRLLALFQTGQAREVLCHGYLSSKDCQILQGDVTDEGDVLVSGIIDHLVLKKKISRGLKPTPLMLNLTDGYSSYDMKAVLQGLSASIQEAGKNLEIVVSDVKTRPMKTIPQQQSVVYASKIQVMYYRFFLENLSLDSSRTYQKLLINAQRRGFDLDAPINPAKLLFFIETNPVITQDLRRLRDGTPIGFAPYDTYNEAHDAPKQEYNWEIIKNAQLQQQYAEFFCNWTTPVTLRYFATRLAQMYTTLGPLLSKNLMIEYYSGNTNFHNISFEYDSDELEQHGTQSALFWFGKRNIEPIKPTVRSILTYCKHCDYESVCLWKKQGTEMCKGLGGELKRLHQEANVVKTD
;
A
#
# COMPACT_ATOMS: atom_id res chain seq x y z
N MET A 1 50.48 13.12 22.63
CA MET A 1 49.87 11.90 23.18
C MET A 1 49.52 10.97 22.03
N ARG A 2 50.25 9.86 21.91
CA ARG A 2 49.98 8.79 20.92
C ARG A 2 48.89 7.88 21.50
N VAL A 3 47.81 7.66 20.76
CA VAL A 3 46.91 6.51 20.99
C VAL A 3 46.57 5.90 19.64
N ASN A 4 46.84 4.61 19.55
CA ASN A 4 46.76 3.74 18.38
C ASN A 4 45.30 3.49 17.94
N PHE A 5 45.02 3.57 16.64
CA PHE A 5 43.87 2.92 16.03
C PHE A 5 44.33 1.66 15.28
N LEU A 6 43.82 0.51 15.74
CA LEU A 6 44.01 -0.80 15.15
C LEU A 6 43.34 -0.87 13.77
N ILE A 7 44.15 -1.08 12.74
CA ILE A 7 43.74 -1.39 11.38
C ILE A 7 43.46 -2.90 11.31
N THR A 8 42.19 -3.29 11.22
CA THR A 8 41.83 -4.68 10.91
C THR A 8 41.91 -4.93 9.40
N PHE A 9 42.85 -5.80 9.04
CA PHE A 9 43.16 -6.30 7.72
C PHE A 9 41.96 -6.95 7.01
N ARG A 10 41.68 -6.51 5.77
CA ARG A 10 40.90 -7.27 4.79
C ARG A 10 41.69 -8.51 4.36
N ARG A 11 41.19 -9.71 4.69
CA ARG A 11 41.64 -10.95 4.03
C ARG A 11 41.05 -11.01 2.62
N GLY A 12 41.83 -10.57 1.64
CA GLY A 12 41.66 -10.99 0.25
C GLY A 12 42.15 -12.43 0.12
N VAL A 13 41.28 -13.34 -0.31
CA VAL A 13 41.70 -14.69 -0.72
C VAL A 13 42.24 -14.55 -2.15
N HIS A 14 43.57 -14.49 -2.26
CA HIS A 14 44.28 -14.76 -3.51
C HIS A 14 44.09 -16.24 -3.86
N LEU A 15 43.50 -16.52 -5.02
CA LEU A 15 43.60 -17.83 -5.67
C LEU A 15 45.01 -17.94 -6.28
N PRO A 16 45.81 -18.96 -5.93
CA PRO A 16 47.08 -19.20 -6.60
C PRO A 16 46.84 -19.81 -7.99
N SER A 17 47.47 -19.20 -8.99
CA SER A 17 47.71 -19.80 -10.29
C SER A 17 48.77 -20.89 -10.15
N SER A 18 48.42 -22.14 -10.47
CA SER A 18 49.39 -23.17 -10.81
C SER A 18 48.83 -24.06 -11.92
N ARG A 19 49.39 -23.90 -13.13
CA ARG A 19 49.36 -24.96 -14.15
C ARG A 19 50.15 -26.14 -13.59
N LEU A 20 49.61 -27.36 -13.68
CA LEU A 20 50.36 -28.60 -13.88
C LEU A 20 49.39 -29.75 -14.20
N ALA A 21 49.70 -30.42 -15.32
CA ALA A 21 49.40 -31.80 -15.74
C ALA A 21 48.15 -32.50 -15.19
N GLY A 22 47.24 -32.87 -16.10
CA GLY A 22 46.14 -33.78 -15.80
C GLY A 22 46.65 -35.16 -15.36
N PRO A 23 46.03 -35.78 -14.33
CA PRO A 23 46.10 -37.20 -14.13
C PRO A 23 44.97 -37.87 -14.92
N ALA A 24 45.31 -39.00 -15.54
CA ALA A 24 44.40 -39.88 -16.25
C ALA A 24 43.13 -40.15 -15.43
N ILE A 25 41.97 -39.92 -16.05
CA ILE A 25 40.66 -40.27 -15.51
C ILE A 25 40.59 -41.80 -15.48
N SER A 26 40.94 -42.38 -14.32
CA SER A 26 40.59 -43.77 -14.03
C SER A 26 39.10 -43.78 -13.68
N ASN A 27 38.30 -44.43 -14.53
CA ASN A 27 36.91 -44.78 -14.27
C ASN A 27 36.81 -45.66 -13.01
N LYS A 28 36.75 -45.06 -11.83
CA LYS A 28 36.23 -45.70 -10.63
C LYS A 28 34.94 -45.00 -10.23
N CYS A 29 33.84 -45.68 -10.55
CA CYS A 29 32.52 -45.44 -9.97
C CYS A 29 32.67 -45.52 -8.45
N SER A 30 32.81 -44.37 -7.81
CA SER A 30 32.99 -44.29 -6.37
C SER A 30 31.60 -44.28 -5.77
N ALA A 31 31.12 -45.45 -5.35
CA ALA A 31 30.00 -45.53 -4.45
C ALA A 31 30.31 -44.69 -3.21
N LEU A 32 29.34 -43.90 -2.75
CA LEU A 32 29.47 -43.11 -1.54
C LEU A 32 29.85 -44.06 -0.38
N THR A 33 30.89 -43.68 0.36
CA THR A 33 31.33 -44.43 1.53
C THR A 33 30.29 -44.32 2.66
N ASP A 34 30.30 -45.28 3.59
CA ASP A 34 29.38 -45.26 4.74
C ASP A 34 29.56 -43.99 5.60
N GLU A 35 30.77 -43.44 5.68
CA GLU A 35 31.04 -42.13 6.29
C GLU A 35 30.33 -40.99 5.56
N GLU A 36 30.38 -40.95 4.22
CA GLU A 36 29.72 -39.92 3.41
C GLU A 36 28.20 -40.03 3.48
N LEU A 37 27.66 -41.25 3.46
CA LEU A 37 26.23 -41.51 3.67
C LEU A 37 25.79 -41.05 5.06
N LYS A 38 26.60 -41.28 6.09
CA LYS A 38 26.31 -40.84 7.45
C LYS A 38 26.38 -39.31 7.58
N ILE A 39 27.32 -38.65 6.92
CA ILE A 39 27.39 -37.18 6.85
C ILE A 39 26.15 -36.62 6.13
N ILE A 40 25.71 -37.27 5.06
CA ILE A 40 24.48 -36.92 4.32
C ILE A 40 23.27 -37.09 5.24
N ASP A 41 23.11 -38.22 5.93
CA ASP A 41 21.99 -38.47 6.85
C ASP A 41 22.00 -37.53 8.07
N ASP A 42 23.18 -37.07 8.50
CA ASP A 42 23.33 -36.07 9.56
C ASP A 42 23.11 -34.62 9.10
N LEU A 43 22.94 -34.38 7.80
CA LEU A 43 22.53 -33.06 7.33
C LEU A 43 21.19 -32.69 7.97
N PRO A 44 20.98 -31.40 8.29
CA PRO A 44 19.71 -30.91 8.83
C PRO A 44 18.48 -31.27 7.98
N LEU A 45 18.71 -31.66 6.72
CA LEU A 45 17.74 -32.11 5.73
C LEU A 45 17.11 -33.49 6.06
N PHE A 46 17.87 -34.43 6.64
CA PHE A 46 17.47 -35.83 6.82
C PHE A 46 17.24 -36.21 8.28
N ARG A 47 17.69 -35.36 9.22
CA ARG A 47 17.31 -35.53 10.63
C ARG A 47 15.80 -35.56 10.76
N GLN A 48 15.27 -36.65 11.32
CA GLN A 48 13.91 -36.67 11.87
C GLN A 48 13.85 -35.55 12.92
N ILE A 49 13.32 -34.39 12.54
CA ILE A 49 13.06 -33.32 13.49
C ILE A 49 12.03 -33.90 14.46
N PRO A 50 12.38 -34.14 15.74
CA PRO A 50 11.36 -34.45 16.72
C PRO A 50 10.41 -33.27 16.68
N ILE A 51 9.10 -33.53 16.56
CA ILE A 51 8.07 -32.51 16.66
C ILE A 51 8.17 -31.92 18.07
N LYS A 52 9.08 -30.97 18.26
CA LYS A 52 9.08 -30.12 19.44
C LYS A 52 7.81 -29.29 19.29
N PRO A 53 6.89 -29.31 20.27
CA PRO A 53 5.72 -28.43 20.22
C PRO A 53 6.22 -27.01 20.01
N SER A 54 5.76 -26.40 18.92
CA SER A 54 6.24 -25.09 18.50
C SER A 54 6.02 -24.06 19.61
N SER A 55 7.01 -23.19 19.77
CA SER A 55 7.01 -21.88 20.44
C SER A 55 5.77 -21.55 21.27
N HIS A 56 5.93 -21.26 22.57
CA HIS A 56 4.88 -20.73 23.47
C HIS A 56 3.83 -19.87 22.74
N VAL A 57 2.76 -20.51 22.27
CA VAL A 57 1.63 -19.82 21.64
C VAL A 57 0.94 -19.10 22.78
N THR A 58 0.92 -17.77 22.72
CA THR A 58 0.24 -16.98 23.74
C THR A 58 -1.23 -17.40 23.83
N LYS A 59 -1.83 -17.32 25.02
CA LYS A 59 -3.25 -17.67 25.24
C LYS A 59 -4.17 -16.97 24.23
N ALA A 60 -3.88 -15.70 23.93
CA ALA A 60 -4.59 -14.91 22.93
C ALA A 60 -4.47 -15.48 21.50
N ARG A 61 -3.26 -15.89 21.09
CA ARG A 61 -3.05 -16.49 19.77
C ARG A 61 -3.75 -17.84 19.65
N ARG A 62 -3.76 -18.64 20.71
CA ARG A 62 -4.48 -19.93 20.74
C ARG A 62 -5.98 -19.73 20.56
N ALA A 63 -6.59 -18.85 21.35
CA ALA A 63 -8.01 -18.52 21.23
C ALA A 63 -8.39 -18.02 19.82
N TYR A 64 -7.51 -17.23 19.19
CA TYR A 64 -7.68 -16.79 17.80
C TYR A 64 -7.67 -17.98 16.81
N LEU A 65 -6.72 -18.91 16.93
CA LEU A 65 -6.65 -20.09 16.07
C LEU A 65 -7.83 -21.05 16.28
N ASP A 66 -8.26 -21.24 17.52
CA ASP A 66 -9.40 -22.10 17.88
C ASP A 66 -10.70 -21.59 17.26
N ARG A 67 -10.83 -20.28 17.07
CA ARG A 67 -11.96 -19.68 16.33
C ARG A 67 -11.80 -19.80 14.82
N LYS A 68 -10.57 -19.68 14.32
CA LYS A 68 -10.28 -19.54 12.89
C LYS A 68 -10.24 -20.85 12.12
N LEU A 69 -9.53 -21.85 12.64
CA LEU A 69 -9.32 -23.12 11.95
C LEU A 69 -10.61 -23.89 11.67
N PRO A 70 -11.61 -23.96 12.58
CA PRO A 70 -12.87 -24.64 12.28
C PRO A 70 -13.63 -24.05 11.10
N ARG A 71 -13.64 -22.71 10.95
CA ARG A 71 -14.29 -22.03 9.82
C ARG A 71 -13.63 -22.41 8.50
N VAL A 72 -12.31 -22.31 8.43
CA VAL A 72 -11.56 -22.66 7.21
C VAL A 72 -11.70 -24.16 6.91
N ARG A 73 -11.66 -25.04 7.93
CA ARG A 73 -11.90 -26.49 7.74
C ARG A 73 -13.26 -26.82 7.17
N LYS A 74 -14.31 -26.06 7.51
CA LYS A 74 -15.64 -26.27 6.94
C LYS A 74 -15.66 -26.02 5.43
N LEU A 75 -14.87 -25.06 4.96
CA LEU A 75 -14.85 -24.64 3.55
C LEU A 75 -13.81 -25.38 2.71
N PHE A 76 -12.61 -25.60 3.25
CA PHE A 76 -11.45 -26.16 2.54
C PHE A 76 -11.12 -27.58 2.99
N ARG A 77 -12.09 -28.38 3.43
CA ARG A 77 -11.82 -29.79 3.81
C ARG A 77 -11.30 -30.57 2.60
N SER A 78 -10.16 -31.27 2.75
CA SER A 78 -9.74 -32.23 1.71
C SER A 78 -10.62 -33.48 1.76
N GLU A 79 -11.12 -33.91 0.60
CA GLU A 79 -11.89 -35.15 0.47
C GLU A 79 -11.00 -36.38 0.66
N GLN A 80 -9.78 -36.33 0.14
CA GLN A 80 -8.80 -37.42 0.21
C GLN A 80 -8.17 -37.51 1.61
N GLU A 81 -7.97 -36.36 2.26
CA GLU A 81 -7.28 -36.27 3.54
C GLU A 81 -8.05 -35.38 4.53
N PRO A 82 -9.14 -35.90 5.15
CA PRO A 82 -10.07 -35.09 5.94
C PRO A 82 -9.48 -34.31 7.13
N ALA A 83 -8.28 -34.69 7.60
CA ALA A 83 -7.56 -33.99 8.66
C ALA A 83 -6.89 -32.69 8.19
N PHE A 84 -6.75 -32.50 6.87
CA PHE A 84 -6.02 -31.40 6.24
C PHE A 84 -6.92 -30.49 5.39
N LEU A 85 -6.46 -29.25 5.24
CA LEU A 85 -7.02 -28.23 4.38
C LEU A 85 -6.51 -28.40 2.95
N SER A 86 -7.45 -28.55 2.02
CA SER A 86 -7.23 -28.53 0.58
C SER A 86 -6.68 -27.18 0.13
N TYR A 87 -5.73 -27.21 -0.80
CA TYR A 87 -5.18 -26.02 -1.44
C TYR A 87 -5.85 -25.67 -2.78
N HIS A 88 -6.96 -26.33 -3.11
CA HIS A 88 -7.82 -25.98 -4.23
C HIS A 88 -9.01 -25.14 -3.73
N LEU A 89 -9.37 -24.11 -4.50
CA LEU A 89 -10.58 -23.33 -4.22
C LEU A 89 -11.81 -24.19 -4.54
N PRO A 90 -12.71 -24.47 -3.59
CA PRO A 90 -13.95 -25.17 -3.88
C PRO A 90 -14.79 -24.37 -4.88
N GLY A 91 -15.30 -25.02 -5.93
CA GLY A 91 -16.07 -24.35 -6.99
C GLY A 91 -17.41 -23.76 -6.54
N SER A 92 -17.87 -24.10 -5.33
CA SER A 92 -19.08 -23.54 -4.72
C SER A 92 -18.86 -22.22 -3.99
N LEU A 93 -17.60 -21.83 -3.72
CA LEU A 93 -17.29 -20.56 -3.08
C LEU A 93 -17.36 -19.41 -4.09
N PRO A 94 -17.83 -18.22 -3.68
CA PRO A 94 -17.76 -17.04 -4.53
C PRO A 94 -16.29 -16.67 -4.78
N ASN A 95 -16.02 -15.77 -5.72
CA ASN A 95 -14.66 -15.32 -5.93
C ASN A 95 -14.09 -14.60 -4.68
N PRO A 96 -12.75 -14.56 -4.51
CA PRO A 96 -12.12 -13.98 -3.32
C PRO A 96 -12.47 -12.52 -3.06
N TYR A 97 -12.79 -11.75 -4.10
CA TYR A 97 -13.17 -10.36 -3.98
C TYR A 97 -14.41 -10.20 -3.08
N TRP A 98 -15.50 -10.91 -3.37
CA TRP A 98 -16.75 -10.78 -2.60
C TRP A 98 -16.56 -11.09 -1.11
N ASP A 99 -15.85 -12.17 -0.79
CA ASP A 99 -15.61 -12.57 0.61
C ASP A 99 -14.62 -11.67 1.35
N ALA A 100 -13.62 -11.11 0.65
CA ALA A 100 -12.68 -10.16 1.26
C ALA A 100 -13.31 -8.81 1.62
N HIS A 101 -14.54 -8.57 1.14
CA HIS A 101 -15.32 -7.37 1.41
C HIS A 101 -16.46 -7.60 2.39
N ALA A 102 -16.97 -8.82 2.58
CA ALA A 102 -17.98 -9.15 3.58
C ALA A 102 -17.49 -8.86 5.03
N ARG A 103 -17.57 -7.60 5.46
CA ARG A 103 -17.39 -7.22 6.87
C ARG A 103 -18.70 -7.40 7.59
N ALA A 104 -18.71 -8.29 8.58
CA ALA A 104 -19.74 -8.34 9.59
C ALA A 104 -19.88 -6.96 10.26
N LYS A 105 -20.91 -6.19 9.91
CA LYS A 105 -21.49 -5.14 10.72
C LYS A 105 -22.58 -5.75 11.57
N LYS A 106 -22.54 -5.50 12.86
CA LYS A 106 -23.70 -5.76 13.70
C LYS A 106 -24.63 -4.58 13.54
N ASP A 107 -25.84 -4.80 13.02
CA ASP A 107 -26.90 -3.82 13.03
C ASP A 107 -27.12 -3.38 14.50
N PRO A 108 -26.98 -2.07 14.80
CA PRO A 108 -27.08 -1.57 16.17
C PRO A 108 -28.50 -1.67 16.75
N VAL A 109 -29.53 -1.78 15.92
CA VAL A 109 -30.94 -1.86 16.28
C VAL A 109 -31.40 -3.31 16.41
N THR A 110 -31.14 -4.13 15.39
CA THR A 110 -31.62 -5.53 15.35
C THR A 110 -30.63 -6.50 15.99
N GLY A 111 -29.36 -6.12 16.10
CA GLY A 111 -28.29 -6.98 16.58
C GLY A 111 -27.87 -8.06 15.57
N GLU A 112 -28.47 -8.08 14.37
CA GLU A 112 -28.13 -9.00 13.30
C GLU A 112 -26.77 -8.65 12.68
N ILE A 113 -26.06 -9.67 12.19
CA ILE A 113 -24.79 -9.46 11.52
C ILE A 113 -25.05 -9.30 10.02
N GLU A 114 -25.03 -8.06 9.54
CA GLU A 114 -25.05 -7.73 8.12
C GLU A 114 -23.64 -7.73 7.53
N TYR A 115 -23.47 -8.25 6.33
CA TYR A 115 -22.19 -8.23 5.64
C TYR A 115 -22.15 -7.11 4.59
N SER A 116 -22.00 -5.85 5.03
CA SER A 116 -21.89 -4.69 4.13
C SER A 116 -20.42 -4.35 3.87
N GLY A 117 -19.86 -4.84 2.76
CA GLY A 117 -18.49 -4.54 2.38
C GLY A 117 -18.30 -3.21 1.68
N ASN A 118 -17.15 -2.55 1.91
CA ASN A 118 -16.68 -1.51 0.99
C ASN A 118 -16.04 -2.21 -0.21
N ALA A 119 -16.65 -2.08 -1.39
CA ALA A 119 -16.22 -2.64 -2.68
C ALA A 119 -14.91 -1.99 -3.20
N ARG A 120 -13.80 -2.16 -2.47
CA ARG A 120 -12.48 -1.60 -2.80
C ARG A 120 -11.33 -2.47 -2.32
N LEU A 121 -10.31 -2.63 -3.15
CA LEU A 121 -9.04 -3.25 -2.77
C LEU A 121 -8.02 -2.18 -2.34
N SER A 122 -7.02 -2.59 -1.55
CA SER A 122 -5.83 -1.75 -1.33
C SER A 122 -4.69 -2.22 -2.23
N VAL A 123 -3.70 -1.37 -2.51
CA VAL A 123 -2.50 -1.79 -3.25
C VAL A 123 -1.83 -2.99 -2.58
N THR A 124 -1.76 -3.02 -1.25
CA THR A 124 -1.21 -4.18 -0.51
C THR A 124 -2.00 -5.47 -0.76
N LYS A 125 -3.32 -5.40 -0.97
CA LYS A 125 -4.15 -6.56 -1.33
C LYS A 125 -3.85 -7.08 -2.75
N LEU A 126 -3.29 -6.27 -3.64
CA LEU A 126 -2.88 -6.76 -4.96
C LEU A 126 -1.62 -7.63 -4.89
N LEU A 127 -0.84 -7.55 -3.82
CA LEU A 127 0.44 -8.26 -3.65
C LEU A 127 0.26 -9.71 -3.19
N THR A 128 -0.61 -10.48 -3.87
CA THR A 128 -1.09 -11.81 -3.45
C THR A 128 0.02 -12.86 -3.28
N LYS A 129 1.16 -12.67 -3.95
CA LYS A 129 2.31 -13.58 -3.92
C LYS A 129 3.45 -13.11 -2.99
N ARG A 130 3.22 -12.10 -2.14
CA ARG A 130 4.23 -11.57 -1.20
C ARG A 130 4.78 -12.62 -0.25
N TRP A 131 3.89 -13.43 0.35
CA TRP A 131 4.26 -14.49 1.30
C TRP A 131 3.77 -15.86 0.83
N CYS A 132 2.46 -16.08 0.78
CA CYS A 132 1.85 -17.30 0.24
C CYS A 132 0.38 -17.03 -0.09
N GLU A 133 0.02 -17.09 -1.37
CA GLU A 133 -1.35 -16.78 -1.82
C GLU A 133 -2.39 -17.70 -1.17
N LEU A 134 -2.05 -18.98 -0.95
CA LEU A 134 -2.94 -19.93 -0.27
C LEU A 134 -3.25 -19.51 1.17
N ARG A 135 -2.27 -18.95 1.89
CA ARG A 135 -2.51 -18.42 3.23
C ARG A 135 -3.49 -17.26 3.17
N ASP A 136 -3.26 -16.34 2.23
CA ASP A 136 -4.12 -15.17 2.06
C ASP A 136 -5.55 -15.59 1.68
N THR A 137 -5.69 -16.64 0.85
CA THR A 137 -6.99 -17.23 0.54
C THR A 137 -7.69 -17.75 1.79
N TYR A 138 -7.03 -18.58 2.60
CA TYR A 138 -7.64 -19.05 3.85
C TYR A 138 -8.00 -17.90 4.79
N ASP A 139 -7.16 -16.85 4.85
CA ASP A 139 -7.41 -15.66 5.67
C ASP A 139 -8.69 -14.93 5.21
N ILE A 140 -8.86 -14.74 3.90
CA ILE A 140 -10.05 -14.14 3.28
C ILE A 140 -11.32 -14.93 3.67
N TYR A 141 -11.36 -16.23 3.37
CA TYR A 141 -12.56 -17.05 3.60
C TYR A 141 -12.80 -17.38 5.08
N SER A 142 -11.82 -17.18 5.95
CA SER A 142 -12.04 -17.31 7.40
C SER A 142 -13.00 -16.25 7.94
N GLN A 143 -13.11 -15.10 7.25
CA GLN A 143 -13.84 -13.90 7.68
C GLN A 143 -13.49 -13.48 9.12
N ILE A 144 -12.27 -13.79 9.56
CA ILE A 144 -11.75 -13.43 10.88
C ILE A 144 -10.59 -12.47 10.67
N PRO A 145 -10.62 -11.29 11.31
CA PRO A 145 -9.51 -10.33 11.22
C PRO A 145 -8.18 -10.98 11.54
N ILE A 146 -7.15 -10.67 10.74
CA ILE A 146 -5.79 -11.15 10.96
C ILE A 146 -5.33 -10.71 12.34
N PHE A 147 -4.73 -11.64 13.08
CA PHE A 147 -4.18 -11.34 14.40
C PHE A 147 -3.10 -10.25 14.30
N GLU A 148 -3.37 -9.07 14.84
CA GLU A 148 -2.41 -7.97 14.84
C GLU A 148 -1.27 -8.26 15.83
N HIS A 149 -0.05 -8.39 15.31
CA HIS A 149 1.15 -8.47 16.14
C HIS A 149 1.62 -7.05 16.52
N GLY A 150 2.25 -6.90 17.69
CA GLY A 150 2.75 -5.61 18.18
C GLY A 150 3.68 -4.86 17.21
N GLN A 151 4.32 -5.56 16.27
CA GLN A 151 5.12 -4.95 15.20
C GLN A 151 4.32 -4.03 14.27
N VAL A 152 3.05 -4.33 14.00
CA VAL A 152 2.19 -3.47 13.18
C VAL A 152 1.92 -2.14 13.89
N SER A 153 1.69 -2.19 15.21
CA SER A 153 1.54 -0.99 16.05
C SER A 153 2.82 -0.15 16.09
N VAL A 154 3.99 -0.77 16.13
CA VAL A 154 5.28 -0.06 16.07
C VAL A 154 5.45 0.62 14.71
N GLY A 155 5.14 -0.08 13.62
CA GLY A 155 5.19 0.49 12.27
C GLY A 155 4.27 1.70 12.11
N ARG A 156 2.99 1.60 12.54
CA ARG A 156 2.04 2.72 12.48
C ARG A 156 2.56 3.97 13.22
N ARG A 157 3.10 3.79 14.43
CA ARG A 157 3.67 4.89 15.22
C ARG A 157 4.84 5.58 14.52
N GLU A 158 5.68 4.80 13.86
CA GLU A 158 6.84 5.33 13.16
C GLU A 158 6.45 6.09 11.88
N HIS A 159 5.44 5.61 11.14
CA HIS A 159 4.88 6.36 10.00
C HIS A 159 4.23 7.66 10.46
N GLN A 160 3.43 7.62 11.54
CA GLN A 160 2.82 8.82 12.11
C GLN A 160 3.89 9.84 12.52
N ARG A 161 4.95 9.40 13.22
CA ARG A 161 6.06 10.29 13.59
C ARG A 161 6.70 10.95 12.37
N LEU A 162 7.02 10.17 11.34
CA LEU A 162 7.63 10.70 10.11
C LEU A 162 6.69 11.69 9.40
N GLU A 163 5.39 11.41 9.40
CA GLU A 163 4.36 12.29 8.89
C GLU A 163 4.32 13.62 9.67
N ASP A 164 4.20 13.56 10.99
CA ASP A 164 4.13 14.74 11.88
C ASP A 164 5.39 15.62 11.75
N GLU A 165 6.57 15.01 11.56
CA GLU A 165 7.82 15.73 11.29
C GLU A 165 7.83 16.46 9.94
N THR A 166 7.06 15.97 8.97
CA THR A 166 6.97 16.55 7.63
C THR A 166 5.85 17.58 7.53
N HIS A 167 4.72 17.31 8.20
CA HIS A 167 3.48 18.06 8.12
C HIS A 167 3.01 18.41 9.54
N ALA A 168 3.72 19.33 10.19
CA ALA A 168 3.34 19.78 11.53
C ALA A 168 1.95 20.42 11.50
N THR A 169 1.09 20.02 12.44
CA THR A 169 -0.22 20.66 12.64
C THR A 169 0.01 22.07 13.20
N LEU A 170 -0.72 23.05 12.68
CA LEU A 170 -0.64 24.43 13.16
C LEU A 170 -1.33 24.55 14.53
N GLU A 171 -0.73 25.28 15.46
CA GLU A 171 -1.25 25.50 16.82
C GLU A 171 -2.68 26.07 16.82
N ASN A 172 -3.00 26.94 15.87
CA ASN A 172 -4.36 27.47 15.71
C ASN A 172 -5.38 26.38 15.39
N ALA A 173 -5.03 25.40 14.57
CA ALA A 173 -5.94 24.31 14.20
C ALA A 173 -6.21 23.38 15.38
N GLU A 174 -5.20 23.14 16.22
CA GLU A 174 -5.35 22.38 17.47
C GLU A 174 -6.23 23.13 18.48
N THR A 175 -6.00 24.44 18.61
CA THR A 175 -6.80 25.33 19.47
C THR A 175 -8.26 25.34 19.04
N LEU A 176 -8.51 25.56 17.74
CA LEU A 176 -9.87 25.56 17.18
C LEU A 176 -10.56 24.20 17.36
N ARG A 177 -9.82 23.10 17.22
CA ARG A 177 -10.36 21.76 17.47
C ARG A 177 -10.74 21.56 18.94
N ALA A 178 -9.95 22.08 19.88
CA ALA A 178 -10.27 22.03 21.30
C ALA A 178 -11.49 22.90 21.64
N GLU A 179 -11.65 24.05 20.98
CA GLU A 179 -12.77 24.96 21.19
C GLU A 179 -14.09 24.44 20.63
N LEU A 180 -14.09 23.87 19.42
CA LEU A 180 -15.30 23.39 18.75
C LEU A 180 -15.66 21.95 19.15
N GLY A 181 -14.69 21.12 19.57
CA GLY A 181 -14.92 19.76 20.06
C GLY A 181 -15.77 18.92 19.09
N ASP A 182 -16.90 18.43 19.58
CA ASP A 182 -17.84 17.57 18.86
C ASP A 182 -18.58 18.29 17.71
N GLU A 183 -18.52 19.64 17.62
CA GLU A 183 -19.07 20.38 16.49
C GLU A 183 -18.29 20.10 15.19
N ILE A 184 -17.02 19.68 15.29
CA ILE A 184 -16.22 19.25 14.14
C ILE A 184 -16.52 17.77 13.86
N PRO A 185 -17.28 17.45 12.80
CA PRO A 185 -17.61 16.06 12.51
C PRO A 185 -16.38 15.22 12.12
N ASP A 186 -16.42 13.96 12.55
CA ASP A 186 -15.47 12.90 12.24
C ASP A 186 -16.14 11.71 11.52
N ASP A 187 -17.38 11.88 11.06
CA ASP A 187 -18.10 10.84 10.31
C ASP A 187 -17.40 10.50 8.98
N PRO A 188 -17.73 9.35 8.35
CA PRO A 188 -17.05 8.89 7.14
C PRO A 188 -17.09 9.86 5.96
N PHE A 189 -18.13 10.70 5.83
CA PHE A 189 -18.26 11.68 4.77
C PHE A 189 -17.28 12.84 4.98
N HIS A 190 -17.29 13.44 6.18
CA HIS A 190 -16.36 14.54 6.51
C HIS A 190 -14.90 14.07 6.59
N THR A 191 -14.68 12.82 7.00
CA THR A 191 -13.36 12.18 6.95
C THR A 191 -12.85 12.05 5.51
N LEU A 192 -13.71 11.77 4.52
CA LEU A 192 -13.27 11.73 3.11
C LEU A 192 -12.87 13.12 2.61
N ALA A 193 -13.67 14.15 2.94
CA ALA A 193 -13.37 15.53 2.59
C ALA A 193 -12.03 15.98 3.17
N GLU A 194 -11.80 15.72 4.47
CA GLU A 194 -10.53 16.01 5.15
C GLU A 194 -9.37 15.28 4.51
N ASN A 195 -9.52 13.99 4.20
CA ASN A 195 -8.47 13.21 3.52
C ASN A 195 -8.08 13.79 2.15
N TRP A 196 -9.05 14.24 1.36
CA TRP A 196 -8.79 14.88 0.07
C TRP A 196 -8.10 16.24 0.24
N TYR A 197 -8.61 17.06 1.16
CA TYR A 197 -8.01 18.34 1.50
C TYR A 197 -6.57 18.20 1.99
N GLN A 198 -6.32 17.30 2.95
CA GLN A 198 -4.96 17.00 3.45
C GLN A 198 -4.05 16.52 2.31
N THR A 199 -4.55 15.69 1.40
CA THR A 199 -3.74 15.27 0.23
C THR A 199 -3.37 16.48 -0.64
N THR A 200 -4.30 17.40 -0.89
CA THR A 200 -4.01 18.67 -1.60
C THR A 200 -2.91 19.47 -0.90
N ILE A 201 -2.99 19.64 0.41
CA ILE A 201 -1.99 20.37 1.21
C ILE A 201 -0.63 19.67 1.19
N ARG A 202 -0.60 18.34 1.33
CA ARG A 202 0.63 17.54 1.26
C ARG A 202 1.30 17.66 -0.11
N LEU A 203 0.51 17.67 -1.20
CA LEU A 203 1.05 17.91 -2.54
C LEU A 203 1.57 19.34 -2.73
N LEU A 204 0.99 20.33 -2.07
CA LEU A 204 1.53 21.69 -2.04
C LEU A 204 2.86 21.72 -1.27
N ALA A 205 2.92 21.07 -0.12
CA ALA A 205 4.12 20.93 0.70
C ALA A 205 5.25 20.23 -0.05
N LEU A 206 4.95 19.27 -0.95
CA LEU A 206 5.93 18.64 -1.84
C LEU A 206 6.71 19.69 -2.65
N PHE A 207 6.03 20.68 -3.20
CA PHE A 207 6.68 21.73 -3.97
C PHE A 207 7.37 22.76 -3.08
N GLN A 208 6.79 23.11 -1.93
CA GLN A 208 7.34 24.11 -1.01
C GLN A 208 8.57 23.62 -0.23
N THR A 209 8.61 22.34 0.13
CA THR A 209 9.65 21.76 1.00
C THR A 209 10.50 20.71 0.29
N GLY A 210 10.06 20.24 -0.87
CA GLY A 210 10.71 19.18 -1.63
C GLY A 210 10.29 17.77 -1.23
N GLN A 211 9.38 17.59 -0.26
CA GLN A 211 8.91 16.28 0.17
C GLN A 211 7.47 16.28 0.67
N ALA A 212 6.82 15.12 0.58
CA ALA A 212 5.48 14.90 1.15
C ALA A 212 5.31 13.43 1.56
N ARG A 213 4.63 13.20 2.68
CA ARG A 213 4.28 11.87 3.19
C ARG A 213 2.78 11.62 3.19
N GLU A 214 2.40 10.34 3.24
CA GLU A 214 1.03 9.85 3.34
C GLU A 214 0.10 10.41 2.23
N VAL A 215 0.59 10.42 0.99
CA VAL A 215 -0.17 10.95 -0.16
C VAL A 215 -1.13 9.88 -0.67
N LEU A 216 -2.43 10.19 -0.73
CA LEU A 216 -3.42 9.28 -1.28
C LEU A 216 -3.21 9.08 -2.78
N CYS A 217 -3.47 7.88 -3.27
CA CYS A 217 -3.60 7.62 -4.69
C CYS A 217 -4.60 6.48 -4.93
N HIS A 218 -5.14 6.39 -6.13
CA HIS A 218 -6.05 5.30 -6.48
C HIS A 218 -6.04 5.02 -7.98
N GLY A 219 -6.47 3.81 -8.32
CA GLY A 219 -6.76 3.37 -9.68
C GLY A 219 -7.93 2.41 -9.68
N TYR A 220 -8.22 1.83 -10.83
CA TYR A 220 -9.32 0.89 -10.99
C TYR A 220 -8.85 -0.39 -11.67
N LEU A 221 -9.49 -1.50 -11.34
CA LEU A 221 -9.19 -2.82 -11.90
C LEU A 221 -10.45 -3.36 -12.57
N SER A 222 -10.36 -3.63 -13.87
CA SER A 222 -11.47 -4.19 -14.64
C SER A 222 -11.71 -5.64 -14.25
N SER A 223 -12.92 -5.96 -13.81
CA SER A 223 -13.32 -7.34 -13.55
C SER A 223 -13.55 -8.13 -14.84
N LYS A 224 -13.86 -7.45 -15.95
CA LYS A 224 -14.06 -8.04 -17.26
C LYS A 224 -12.73 -8.44 -17.91
N ASP A 225 -11.82 -7.48 -18.06
CA ASP A 225 -10.57 -7.64 -18.80
C ASP A 225 -9.42 -8.11 -17.89
N CYS A 226 -9.63 -8.04 -16.57
CA CYS A 226 -8.61 -8.38 -15.57
C CYS A 226 -7.34 -7.53 -15.71
N GLN A 227 -7.49 -6.26 -16.09
CA GLN A 227 -6.39 -5.31 -16.26
C GLN A 227 -6.61 -4.06 -15.42
N ILE A 228 -5.50 -3.37 -15.14
CA ILE A 228 -5.54 -2.08 -14.46
C ILE A 228 -5.99 -1.02 -15.47
N LEU A 229 -7.03 -0.27 -15.14
CA LEU A 229 -7.58 0.75 -16.01
C LEU A 229 -6.69 1.99 -16.06
N GLN A 230 -6.21 2.30 -17.26
CA GLN A 230 -5.64 3.61 -17.59
C GLN A 230 -6.75 4.61 -17.98
N GLY A 231 -7.87 4.06 -18.45
CA GLY A 231 -9.02 4.73 -19.05
C GLY A 231 -10.02 5.36 -18.08
N ASP A 232 -11.20 5.64 -18.62
CA ASP A 232 -12.38 6.05 -17.88
C ASP A 232 -12.94 4.85 -17.14
N VAL A 233 -13.65 5.13 -16.06
CA VAL A 233 -14.32 4.09 -15.28
C VAL A 233 -15.74 4.02 -15.82
N THR A 234 -16.00 3.04 -16.67
CA THR A 234 -17.28 2.91 -17.37
C THR A 234 -18.13 1.77 -16.85
N ASP A 235 -17.52 0.77 -16.19
CA ASP A 235 -18.22 -0.41 -15.71
C ASP A 235 -18.46 -0.32 -14.20
N GLU A 236 -19.69 -0.62 -13.76
CA GLU A 236 -20.03 -0.75 -12.34
C GLU A 236 -19.23 -1.88 -11.66
N GLY A 237 -18.86 -2.91 -12.43
CA GLY A 237 -18.02 -4.02 -12.01
C GLY A 237 -16.53 -3.70 -11.91
N ASP A 238 -16.09 -2.49 -12.28
CA ASP A 238 -14.71 -2.06 -12.06
C ASP A 238 -14.44 -1.93 -10.56
N VAL A 239 -13.28 -2.36 -10.08
CA VAL A 239 -12.95 -2.34 -8.66
C VAL A 239 -12.01 -1.19 -8.35
N LEU A 240 -12.39 -0.34 -7.39
CA LEU A 240 -11.51 0.70 -6.87
C LEU A 240 -10.32 0.07 -6.13
N VAL A 241 -9.11 0.49 -6.48
CA VAL A 241 -7.87 0.15 -5.75
C VAL A 241 -7.30 1.41 -5.12
N SER A 242 -7.25 1.46 -3.79
CA SER A 242 -6.70 2.61 -3.05
C SER A 242 -5.28 2.34 -2.54
N GLY A 243 -4.43 3.36 -2.57
CA GLY A 243 -3.06 3.36 -2.03
C GLY A 243 -2.79 4.58 -1.18
N ILE A 244 -1.80 4.46 -0.30
CA ILE A 244 -1.22 5.58 0.43
C ILE A 244 0.29 5.51 0.23
N ILE A 245 0.85 6.59 -0.29
CA ILE A 245 2.26 6.70 -0.63
C ILE A 245 2.98 7.27 0.58
N ASP A 246 3.86 6.47 1.17
CA ASP A 246 4.55 6.86 2.40
C ASP A 246 5.45 8.08 2.21
N HIS A 247 6.08 8.22 1.04
CA HIS A 247 7.00 9.32 0.78
C HIS A 247 7.15 9.67 -0.71
N LEU A 248 6.97 10.95 -1.03
CA LEU A 248 7.33 11.59 -2.29
C LEU A 248 8.47 12.56 -2.04
N VAL A 249 9.50 12.52 -2.88
CA VAL A 249 10.66 13.42 -2.79
C VAL A 249 10.90 14.10 -4.14
N LEU A 250 10.73 15.41 -4.18
CA LEU A 250 11.19 16.25 -5.29
C LEU A 250 12.69 16.49 -5.11
N LYS A 251 13.50 16.08 -6.10
CA LYS A 251 14.96 16.22 -6.06
C LYS A 251 15.53 16.55 -7.43
N LYS A 252 16.81 16.95 -7.46
CA LYS A 252 17.57 17.04 -8.72
C LYS A 252 17.83 15.66 -9.31
N LYS A 253 17.62 15.48 -10.62
CA LYS A 253 17.88 14.24 -11.37
C LYS A 253 19.32 13.73 -11.23
N ILE A 254 20.28 14.65 -11.12
CA ILE A 254 21.71 14.33 -10.99
C ILE A 254 22.07 13.86 -9.56
N SER A 255 21.20 14.11 -8.57
CA SER A 255 21.47 13.74 -7.18
C SER A 255 21.30 12.24 -6.95
N ARG A 256 22.37 11.59 -6.49
CA ARG A 256 22.37 10.18 -6.08
C ARG A 256 21.60 9.91 -4.78
N GLY A 257 21.40 10.93 -3.94
CA GLY A 257 20.66 10.81 -2.67
C GLY A 257 19.24 11.40 -2.72
N LEU A 258 18.41 11.04 -1.74
CA LEU A 258 17.08 11.62 -1.50
C LEU A 258 17.18 12.98 -0.76
N LYS A 259 17.94 13.93 -1.30
CA LYS A 259 17.95 15.28 -0.72
C LYS A 259 16.76 16.06 -1.31
N PRO A 260 15.76 16.46 -0.50
CA PRO A 260 14.65 17.28 -0.98
C PRO A 260 15.16 18.57 -1.61
N THR A 261 14.56 18.95 -2.73
CA THR A 261 14.85 20.17 -3.46
C THR A 261 13.52 20.89 -3.72
N PRO A 262 13.16 21.88 -2.88
CA PRO A 262 11.98 22.70 -3.10
C PRO A 262 11.93 23.31 -4.51
N LEU A 263 10.73 23.46 -5.03
CA LEU A 263 10.47 24.35 -6.16
C LEU A 263 10.36 25.77 -5.58
N MET A 264 11.24 26.67 -6.02
CA MET A 264 11.19 28.08 -5.62
C MET A 264 9.95 28.72 -6.25
N LEU A 265 8.81 28.57 -5.59
CA LEU A 265 7.59 29.23 -6.02
C LEU A 265 7.61 30.64 -5.43
N ASN A 266 7.57 31.65 -6.29
CA ASN A 266 7.28 33.03 -5.88
C ASN A 266 5.78 33.12 -5.52
N LEU A 267 5.34 32.36 -4.52
CA LEU A 267 4.06 32.55 -3.86
C LEU A 267 4.32 33.67 -2.86
N THR A 268 3.83 34.86 -3.20
CA THR A 268 4.07 36.13 -2.50
C THR A 268 4.10 36.01 -0.98
N ASP A 269 5.07 36.69 -0.38
CA ASP A 269 5.22 36.91 1.06
C ASP A 269 3.89 37.38 1.68
N GLY A 270 3.31 36.57 2.57
CA GLY A 270 2.18 36.96 3.40
C GLY A 270 1.09 35.89 3.47
N TYR A 271 0.86 35.37 4.68
CA TYR A 271 -0.20 34.43 5.03
C TYR A 271 -1.63 34.89 4.65
N SER A 272 -1.81 36.13 4.18
CA SER A 272 -3.09 36.73 3.79
C SER A 272 -3.45 36.65 2.30
N SER A 273 -2.61 36.10 1.40
CA SER A 273 -2.89 36.10 -0.05
C SER A 273 -2.73 34.75 -0.78
N TYR A 274 -2.72 33.61 -0.09
CA TYR A 274 -2.65 32.30 -0.76
C TYR A 274 -3.96 31.96 -1.46
N ASP A 275 -3.99 32.20 -2.77
CA ASP A 275 -5.08 31.82 -3.66
C ASP A 275 -4.73 30.51 -4.39
N MET A 276 -5.46 29.43 -4.11
CA MET A 276 -5.27 28.13 -4.76
C MET A 276 -5.28 28.22 -6.29
N LYS A 277 -6.13 29.09 -6.87
CA LYS A 277 -6.19 29.30 -8.32
C LYS A 277 -4.87 29.86 -8.86
N ALA A 278 -4.32 30.88 -8.21
CA ALA A 278 -3.05 31.49 -8.58
C ALA A 278 -1.87 30.51 -8.37
N VAL A 279 -1.89 29.75 -7.27
CA VAL A 279 -0.89 28.70 -6.97
C VAL A 279 -0.84 27.68 -8.11
N LEU A 280 -1.98 27.14 -8.52
CA LEU A 280 -2.08 26.15 -9.59
C LEU A 280 -1.59 26.70 -10.95
N GLN A 281 -1.94 27.96 -11.27
CA GLN A 281 -1.46 28.62 -12.48
C GLN A 281 0.07 28.80 -12.47
N GLY A 282 0.63 29.27 -11.35
CA GLY A 282 2.08 29.44 -11.20
C GLY A 282 2.85 28.12 -11.21
N LEU A 283 2.28 27.06 -10.62
CA LEU A 283 2.84 25.72 -10.64
C LEU A 283 2.94 25.17 -12.07
N SER A 284 1.85 25.24 -12.84
CA SER A 284 1.80 24.74 -14.22
C SER A 284 2.92 25.33 -15.09
N ALA A 285 3.17 26.64 -14.98
CA ALA A 285 4.26 27.32 -15.68
C ALA A 285 5.65 26.87 -15.19
N SER A 286 5.82 26.71 -13.87
CA SER A 286 7.11 26.37 -13.26
C SER A 286 7.53 24.91 -13.51
N ILE A 287 6.56 24.00 -13.58
CA ILE A 287 6.80 22.55 -13.74
C ILE A 287 7.42 22.20 -15.08
N GLN A 288 7.01 22.89 -16.14
CA GLN A 288 7.58 22.73 -17.48
C GLN A 288 9.11 22.91 -17.49
N GLU A 289 9.60 23.95 -16.82
CA GLU A 289 11.04 24.20 -16.71
C GLU A 289 11.70 23.28 -15.68
N ALA A 290 11.05 23.09 -14.52
CA ALA A 290 11.55 22.22 -13.46
C ALA A 290 11.79 20.79 -13.94
N GLY A 291 10.93 20.25 -14.81
CA GLY A 291 11.02 18.89 -15.34
C GLY A 291 12.30 18.59 -16.11
N LYS A 292 13.07 19.60 -16.52
CA LYS A 292 14.40 19.38 -17.12
C LYS A 292 15.41 18.89 -16.10
N ASN A 293 15.36 19.39 -14.87
CA ASN A 293 16.39 19.20 -13.85
C ASN A 293 15.91 18.46 -12.59
N LEU A 294 14.60 18.47 -12.32
CA LEU A 294 13.97 17.90 -11.14
C LEU A 294 13.14 16.68 -11.50
N GLU A 295 12.99 15.80 -10.52
CA GLU A 295 12.13 14.63 -10.57
C GLU A 295 11.50 14.36 -9.20
N ILE A 296 10.31 13.78 -9.20
CA ILE A 296 9.62 13.26 -8.02
C ILE A 296 9.90 11.76 -7.95
N VAL A 297 10.62 11.35 -6.90
CA VAL A 297 10.83 9.93 -6.57
C VAL A 297 9.70 9.47 -5.68
N VAL A 298 9.03 8.39 -6.09
CA VAL A 298 8.02 7.70 -5.28
C VAL A 298 8.72 6.66 -4.41
N SER A 299 8.44 6.69 -3.11
CA SER A 299 9.02 5.75 -2.16
C SER A 299 8.02 5.19 -1.16
N ASP A 300 8.33 3.98 -0.68
CA ASP A 300 7.65 3.28 0.39
C ASP A 300 8.62 3.01 1.54
N VAL A 301 8.14 3.19 2.76
CA VAL A 301 8.89 3.13 4.00
C VAL A 301 8.61 1.80 4.69
N LYS A 302 9.67 1.03 4.95
CA LYS A 302 9.59 -0.24 5.67
C LYS A 302 10.30 -0.14 7.02
N THR A 303 9.53 -0.19 8.09
CA THR A 303 10.03 -0.16 9.46
C THR A 303 10.43 -1.55 9.95
N ARG A 304 11.60 -1.68 10.59
CA ARG A 304 12.14 -2.96 11.09
C ARG A 304 12.66 -2.84 12.53
N PRO A 305 12.45 -3.87 13.37
CA PRO A 305 12.99 -3.88 14.73
C PRO A 305 14.52 -4.01 14.78
N MET A 306 15.11 -4.59 13.74
CA MET A 306 16.57 -4.70 13.58
C MET A 306 16.96 -4.14 12.21
N LYS A 307 18.16 -3.58 12.10
CA LYS A 307 18.78 -3.04 10.87
C LYS A 307 19.10 -4.13 9.86
N THR A 308 18.07 -4.82 9.38
CA THR A 308 18.15 -5.94 8.44
C THR A 308 17.03 -5.84 7.40
N ILE A 309 17.36 -6.07 6.13
CA ILE A 309 16.38 -6.19 5.06
C ILE A 309 15.78 -7.61 5.03
N PRO A 310 14.59 -7.82 4.45
CA PRO A 310 14.03 -9.17 4.31
C PRO A 310 14.97 -10.05 3.47
N GLN A 311 15.21 -11.29 3.90
CA GLN A 311 15.97 -12.26 3.11
C GLN A 311 15.10 -12.91 2.02
N GLN A 312 13.78 -12.80 2.15
CA GLN A 312 12.79 -13.34 1.23
C GLN A 312 12.68 -12.42 0.01
N GLN A 313 13.11 -12.93 -1.15
CA GLN A 313 13.04 -12.17 -2.40
C GLN A 313 11.60 -11.79 -2.77
N SER A 314 10.60 -12.64 -2.49
CA SER A 314 9.19 -12.32 -2.74
C SER A 314 8.70 -11.12 -1.94
N VAL A 315 9.24 -10.88 -0.74
CA VAL A 315 8.85 -9.76 0.11
C VAL A 315 9.44 -8.44 -0.41
N VAL A 316 10.72 -8.48 -0.80
CA VAL A 316 11.37 -7.32 -1.42
C VAL A 316 10.72 -7.01 -2.76
N TYR A 317 10.47 -8.03 -3.57
CA TYR A 317 9.77 -7.94 -4.85
C TYR A 317 8.38 -7.30 -4.71
N ALA A 318 7.55 -7.81 -3.81
CA ALA A 318 6.23 -7.24 -3.55
C ALA A 318 6.31 -5.76 -3.11
N SER A 319 7.35 -5.38 -2.35
CA SER A 319 7.56 -3.98 -1.97
C SER A 319 7.93 -3.12 -3.18
N LYS A 320 8.70 -3.63 -4.15
CA LYS A 320 8.96 -2.94 -5.42
C LYS A 320 7.69 -2.73 -6.23
N ILE A 321 6.92 -3.80 -6.42
CA ILE A 321 5.63 -3.77 -7.12
C ILE A 321 4.66 -2.77 -6.46
N GLN A 322 4.63 -2.70 -5.13
CA GLN A 322 3.81 -1.74 -4.39
C GLN A 322 4.12 -0.29 -4.80
N VAL A 323 5.41 0.08 -4.87
CA VAL A 323 5.83 1.42 -5.28
C VAL A 323 5.56 1.66 -6.78
N MET A 324 5.68 0.63 -7.62
CA MET A 324 5.31 0.72 -9.04
C MET A 324 3.81 1.02 -9.20
N TYR A 325 2.91 0.37 -8.43
CA TYR A 325 1.49 0.72 -8.42
C TYR A 325 1.26 2.17 -8.01
N TYR A 326 1.94 2.64 -6.98
CA TYR A 326 1.82 4.03 -6.53
C TYR A 326 2.23 5.01 -7.62
N ARG A 327 3.38 4.79 -8.27
CA ARG A 327 3.84 5.63 -9.37
C ARG A 327 2.89 5.57 -10.57
N PHE A 328 2.39 4.39 -10.93
CA PHE A 328 1.42 4.21 -12.00
C PHE A 328 0.09 4.93 -11.70
N PHE A 329 -0.43 4.84 -10.48
CA PHE A 329 -1.65 5.56 -10.11
C PHE A 329 -1.46 7.07 -10.14
N LEU A 330 -0.33 7.59 -9.63
CA LEU A 330 -0.03 9.02 -9.76
C LEU A 330 0.07 9.47 -11.22
N GLU A 331 0.73 8.67 -12.07
CA GLU A 331 0.81 8.98 -13.50
C GLU A 331 -0.60 9.07 -14.11
N ASN A 332 -1.45 8.07 -13.89
CA ASN A 332 -2.81 8.07 -14.44
C ASN A 332 -3.69 9.21 -13.91
N LEU A 333 -3.57 9.56 -12.62
CA LEU A 333 -4.27 10.70 -12.02
C LEU A 333 -3.70 12.05 -12.51
N SER A 334 -2.49 12.06 -13.07
CA SER A 334 -1.86 13.27 -13.57
C SER A 334 -2.17 13.60 -15.04
N LEU A 335 -2.70 12.65 -15.81
CA LEU A 335 -2.88 12.81 -17.26
C LEU A 335 -3.88 13.90 -17.62
N ASP A 336 -5.04 13.91 -16.97
CA ASP A 336 -6.12 14.87 -17.23
C ASP A 336 -6.89 15.17 -15.94
N SER A 337 -7.05 16.46 -15.64
CA SER A 337 -7.71 16.91 -14.42
C SER A 337 -9.22 16.67 -14.43
N SER A 338 -9.88 16.73 -15.59
CA SER A 338 -11.32 16.49 -15.71
C SER A 338 -11.65 15.01 -15.49
N ARG A 339 -10.88 14.11 -16.08
CA ARG A 339 -10.96 12.67 -15.87
C ARG A 339 -10.68 12.29 -14.43
N THR A 340 -9.66 12.89 -13.84
CA THR A 340 -9.29 12.63 -12.44
C THR A 340 -10.36 13.13 -11.47
N TYR A 341 -10.96 14.29 -11.75
CA TYR A 341 -12.13 14.78 -11.03
C TYR A 341 -13.27 13.75 -11.07
N GLN A 342 -13.63 13.22 -12.24
CA GLN A 342 -14.66 12.16 -12.35
C GLN A 342 -14.28 10.89 -11.57
N LYS A 343 -13.02 10.44 -11.63
CA LYS A 343 -12.55 9.28 -10.86
C LYS A 343 -12.70 9.48 -9.33
N LEU A 344 -12.48 10.69 -8.84
CA LEU A 344 -12.68 11.05 -7.43
C LEU A 344 -14.17 11.05 -7.07
N LEU A 345 -15.03 11.61 -7.92
CA LEU A 345 -16.48 11.59 -7.73
C LEU A 345 -17.03 10.15 -7.68
N ILE A 346 -16.63 9.30 -8.62
CA ILE A 346 -17.02 7.88 -8.66
C ILE A 346 -16.59 7.15 -7.37
N ASN A 347 -15.39 7.44 -6.85
CA ASN A 347 -14.93 6.87 -5.57
C ASN A 347 -15.84 7.28 -4.40
N ALA A 348 -16.27 8.54 -4.32
CA ALA A 348 -17.21 8.99 -3.29
C ALA A 348 -18.61 8.38 -3.47
N GLN A 349 -19.14 8.35 -4.70
CA GLN A 349 -20.43 7.74 -5.01
C GLN A 349 -20.47 6.25 -4.65
N ARG A 350 -19.41 5.50 -4.96
CA ARG A 350 -19.30 4.07 -4.61
C ARG A 350 -19.20 3.80 -3.11
N ARG A 351 -18.96 4.83 -2.30
CA ARG A 351 -19.04 4.76 -0.84
C ARG A 351 -20.43 5.11 -0.30
N GLY A 352 -21.38 5.42 -1.19
CA GLY A 352 -22.73 5.84 -0.83
C GLY A 352 -22.81 7.28 -0.33
N PHE A 353 -21.83 8.12 -0.67
CA PHE A 353 -21.84 9.53 -0.27
C PHE A 353 -22.58 10.39 -1.30
N ASP A 354 -23.40 11.30 -0.79
CA ASP A 354 -23.97 12.38 -1.59
C ASP A 354 -22.86 13.39 -1.92
N LEU A 355 -22.61 13.61 -3.21
CA LEU A 355 -21.56 14.52 -3.67
C LEU A 355 -21.90 15.99 -3.43
N ASP A 356 -23.18 16.29 -3.30
CA ASP A 356 -23.77 17.64 -3.29
C ASP A 356 -24.19 18.07 -1.88
N ALA A 357 -24.10 17.15 -0.91
CA ALA A 357 -24.26 17.48 0.49
C ALA A 357 -23.23 18.52 0.95
N PRO A 358 -23.66 19.55 1.71
CA PRO A 358 -22.77 20.60 2.20
C PRO A 358 -21.82 20.05 3.26
N ILE A 359 -20.58 20.54 3.21
CA ILE A 359 -19.57 20.27 4.23
C ILE A 359 -19.87 21.12 5.45
N ASN A 360 -19.88 20.51 6.63
CA ASN A 360 -20.18 21.18 7.90
C ASN A 360 -19.30 22.43 8.10
N PRO A 361 -19.88 23.60 8.45
CA PRO A 361 -19.12 24.85 8.61
C PRO A 361 -18.02 24.80 9.68
N ALA A 362 -18.19 24.10 10.80
CA ALA A 362 -17.13 23.92 11.80
C ALA A 362 -15.93 23.15 11.21
N LYS A 363 -16.20 22.17 10.33
CA LYS A 363 -15.15 21.47 9.58
C LYS A 363 -14.41 22.40 8.60
N LEU A 364 -15.13 23.33 7.96
CA LEU A 364 -14.51 24.32 7.07
C LEU A 364 -13.60 25.29 7.83
N LEU A 365 -14.03 25.79 8.99
CA LEU A 365 -13.16 26.63 9.84
C LEU A 365 -11.89 25.86 10.23
N PHE A 366 -12.03 24.58 10.60
CA PHE A 366 -10.89 23.72 10.87
C PHE A 366 -9.92 23.60 9.67
N PHE A 367 -10.46 23.51 8.44
CA PHE A 367 -9.61 23.51 7.24
C PHE A 367 -8.91 24.86 7.01
N ILE A 368 -9.60 26.00 7.21
CA ILE A 368 -8.98 27.33 7.09
C ILE A 368 -7.78 27.45 8.03
N GLU A 369 -7.94 27.06 9.30
CA GLU A 369 -6.84 27.10 10.28
C GLU A 369 -5.75 26.07 10.03
N THR A 370 -6.05 24.97 9.34
CA THR A 370 -5.03 23.99 8.97
C THR A 370 -4.16 24.53 7.84
N ASN A 371 -4.76 25.12 6.80
CA ASN A 371 -4.04 25.83 5.75
C ASN A 371 -4.96 26.83 5.01
N PRO A 372 -4.64 28.14 5.00
CA PRO A 372 -5.53 29.16 4.48
C PRO A 372 -5.62 29.20 2.94
N VAL A 373 -4.95 28.32 2.20
CA VAL A 373 -4.90 28.32 0.72
C VAL A 373 -6.28 28.25 0.04
N ILE A 374 -7.28 27.70 0.72
CA ILE A 374 -8.66 27.61 0.19
C ILE A 374 -9.51 28.85 0.48
N THR A 375 -9.06 29.77 1.33
CA THR A 375 -9.86 30.91 1.82
C THR A 375 -10.42 31.76 0.67
N GLN A 376 -9.62 32.00 -0.38
CA GLN A 376 -10.08 32.77 -1.54
C GLN A 376 -11.12 32.01 -2.37
N ASP A 377 -11.05 30.68 -2.44
CA ASP A 377 -12.11 29.89 -3.06
C ASP A 377 -13.38 29.91 -2.25
N LEU A 378 -13.29 29.84 -0.92
CA LEU A 378 -14.44 29.94 -0.04
C LEU A 378 -15.18 31.27 -0.24
N ARG A 379 -14.45 32.40 -0.36
CA ARG A 379 -15.03 33.69 -0.74
C ARG A 379 -15.71 33.64 -2.11
N ARG A 380 -15.08 33.00 -3.10
CA ARG A 380 -15.69 32.85 -4.43
C ARG A 380 -17.00 32.08 -4.39
N LEU A 381 -17.04 30.96 -3.66
CA LEU A 381 -18.23 30.12 -3.51
C LEU A 381 -19.35 30.86 -2.77
N ARG A 382 -19.01 31.58 -1.69
CA ARG A 382 -19.93 32.47 -0.97
C ARG A 382 -20.57 33.49 -1.93
N ASP A 383 -19.74 34.15 -2.74
CA ASP A 383 -20.16 35.23 -3.65
C ASP A 383 -20.74 34.71 -4.98
N GLY A 384 -20.76 33.39 -5.21
CA GLY A 384 -21.28 32.78 -6.43
C GLY A 384 -20.39 32.96 -7.66
N THR A 385 -19.11 33.23 -7.45
CA THR A 385 -18.13 33.41 -8.53
C THR A 385 -17.41 32.10 -8.87
N PRO A 386 -17.06 31.85 -10.14
CA PRO A 386 -16.38 30.63 -10.56
C PRO A 386 -14.99 30.44 -9.91
N ILE A 387 -14.66 29.19 -9.54
CA ILE A 387 -13.34 28.86 -8.97
C ILE A 387 -12.27 28.60 -10.04
N GLY A 388 -12.66 28.59 -11.32
CA GLY A 388 -11.77 28.47 -12.47
C GLY A 388 -11.48 27.03 -12.87
N PHE A 389 -12.46 26.14 -12.75
CA PHE A 389 -12.39 24.76 -13.23
C PHE A 389 -13.72 24.37 -13.88
N ALA A 390 -13.74 24.35 -15.22
CA ALA A 390 -14.97 24.22 -16.01
C ALA A 390 -15.87 23.04 -15.60
N PRO A 391 -15.38 21.79 -15.35
CA PRO A 391 -16.25 20.69 -14.93
C PRO A 391 -17.00 20.93 -13.61
N TYR A 392 -16.50 21.78 -12.73
CA TYR A 392 -17.16 22.18 -11.49
C TYR A 392 -18.00 23.44 -11.69
N ASP A 393 -17.46 24.46 -12.34
CA ASP A 393 -18.14 25.74 -12.54
C ASP A 393 -19.42 25.56 -13.38
N THR A 394 -19.34 24.84 -14.50
CA THR A 394 -20.50 24.55 -15.36
C THR A 394 -21.56 23.69 -14.65
N TYR A 395 -21.15 22.80 -13.73
CA TYR A 395 -22.09 22.01 -12.94
C TYR A 395 -22.95 22.92 -12.03
N ASN A 396 -22.30 23.85 -11.32
CA ASN A 396 -22.97 24.78 -10.41
C ASN A 396 -23.78 25.87 -11.15
N GLU A 397 -23.37 26.25 -12.37
CA GLU A 397 -24.15 27.15 -13.22
C GLU A 397 -25.44 26.50 -13.72
N ALA A 398 -25.41 25.19 -14.05
CA ALA A 398 -26.52 24.48 -14.64
C ALA A 398 -27.51 23.88 -13.62
N HIS A 399 -27.08 23.65 -12.37
CA HIS A 399 -27.92 23.04 -11.34
C HIS A 399 -28.58 24.09 -10.43
N ASP A 400 -29.86 24.38 -10.69
CA ASP A 400 -30.77 25.12 -9.80
C ASP A 400 -31.27 24.25 -8.60
N ALA A 401 -30.46 23.31 -8.12
CA ALA A 401 -30.83 22.51 -6.96
C ALA A 401 -31.11 23.46 -5.77
N PRO A 402 -32.12 23.16 -4.91
CA PRO A 402 -32.38 23.97 -3.74
C PRO A 402 -31.09 24.04 -2.91
N LYS A 403 -30.45 25.21 -2.94
CA LYS A 403 -29.20 25.47 -2.24
C LYS A 403 -29.51 25.33 -0.76
N GLN A 404 -29.16 24.19 -0.19
CA GLN A 404 -29.30 23.99 1.24
C GLN A 404 -28.48 25.09 1.91
N GLU A 405 -29.14 25.95 2.66
CA GLU A 405 -28.47 27.06 3.32
C GLU A 405 -27.38 26.51 4.25
N TYR A 406 -26.21 27.11 4.18
CA TYR A 406 -25.14 26.82 5.11
C TYR A 406 -25.58 27.22 6.52
N ASN A 407 -25.89 26.25 7.36
CA ASN A 407 -26.28 26.51 8.73
C ASN A 407 -25.05 26.84 9.58
N TRP A 408 -24.65 28.12 9.58
CA TRP A 408 -23.57 28.65 10.42
C TRP A 408 -23.97 28.76 11.90
N GLU A 409 -25.25 28.70 12.23
CA GLU A 409 -25.76 28.82 13.61
C GLU A 409 -25.32 27.67 14.53
N ILE A 410 -24.76 26.61 13.95
CA ILE A 410 -24.15 25.51 14.72
C ILE A 410 -22.96 26.01 15.55
N ILE A 411 -22.21 27.02 15.06
CA ILE A 411 -21.07 27.60 15.78
C ILE A 411 -21.60 28.74 16.66
N LYS A 412 -21.70 28.50 17.97
CA LYS A 412 -22.26 29.46 18.94
C LYS A 412 -21.22 30.37 19.59
N ASN A 413 -19.93 30.09 19.39
CA ASN A 413 -18.85 30.87 19.99
C ASN A 413 -18.76 32.27 19.34
N ALA A 414 -19.11 33.31 20.09
CA ALA A 414 -19.13 34.69 19.63
C ALA A 414 -17.76 35.21 19.15
N GLN A 415 -16.66 34.74 19.74
CA GLN A 415 -15.30 35.13 19.32
C GLN A 415 -14.99 34.57 17.94
N LEU A 416 -15.33 33.29 17.69
CA LEU A 416 -15.16 32.66 16.37
C LEU A 416 -16.08 33.32 15.33
N GLN A 417 -17.33 33.63 15.70
CA GLN A 417 -18.25 34.38 14.83
C GLN A 417 -17.66 35.74 14.43
N GLN A 418 -17.03 36.45 15.37
CA GLN A 418 -16.37 37.72 15.08
C GLN A 418 -15.12 37.53 14.20
N GLN A 419 -14.28 36.53 14.49
CA GLN A 419 -13.05 36.25 13.76
C GLN A 419 -13.32 35.88 12.30
N TYR A 420 -14.34 35.07 12.03
CA TYR A 420 -14.69 34.60 10.70
C TYR A 420 -15.97 35.26 10.16
N ALA A 421 -16.31 36.46 10.63
CA ALA A 421 -17.57 37.15 10.34
C ALA A 421 -17.91 37.22 8.85
N GLU A 422 -16.90 37.27 7.98
CA GLU A 422 -17.08 37.29 6.52
C GLU A 422 -17.73 36.02 5.94
N PHE A 423 -17.74 34.91 6.68
CA PHE A 423 -18.33 33.64 6.27
C PHE A 423 -19.71 33.40 6.90
N PHE A 424 -20.07 34.12 7.97
CA PHE A 424 -21.39 34.06 8.63
C PHE A 424 -22.44 34.88 7.88
N CYS A 425 -22.71 34.51 6.64
CA CYS A 425 -23.71 35.10 5.78
C CYS A 425 -24.34 34.05 4.86
N ASN A 426 -25.23 34.47 3.96
CA ASN A 426 -25.83 33.56 2.98
C ASN A 426 -24.83 33.27 1.86
N TRP A 427 -24.57 31.99 1.62
CA TRP A 427 -23.67 31.54 0.55
C TRP A 427 -24.45 31.24 -0.72
N THR A 428 -23.88 31.66 -1.85
CA THR A 428 -24.45 31.36 -3.17
C THR A 428 -24.18 29.91 -3.58
N THR A 429 -23.03 29.35 -3.23
CA THR A 429 -22.67 27.98 -3.57
C THR A 429 -22.12 27.25 -2.35
N PRO A 430 -22.73 26.14 -1.92
CA PRO A 430 -22.23 25.35 -0.80
C PRO A 430 -20.87 24.70 -1.11
N VAL A 431 -20.01 24.51 -0.10
CA VAL A 431 -18.80 23.67 -0.26
C VAL A 431 -19.20 22.20 -0.17
N THR A 432 -18.80 21.41 -1.15
CA THR A 432 -19.18 19.98 -1.23
C THR A 432 -17.97 19.09 -1.50
N LEU A 433 -18.17 17.77 -1.57
CA LEU A 433 -17.11 16.85 -2.00
C LEU A 433 -16.60 17.18 -3.41
N ARG A 434 -17.44 17.75 -4.28
CA ARG A 434 -17.02 18.18 -5.63
C ARG A 434 -15.90 19.21 -5.57
N TYR A 435 -15.97 20.17 -4.65
CA TYR A 435 -14.94 21.19 -4.50
C TYR A 435 -13.57 20.56 -4.17
N PHE A 436 -13.52 19.67 -3.18
CA PHE A 436 -12.28 19.00 -2.79
C PHE A 436 -11.77 18.07 -3.90
N ALA A 437 -12.66 17.39 -4.62
CA ALA A 437 -12.28 16.59 -5.78
C ALA A 437 -11.65 17.46 -6.87
N THR A 438 -12.18 18.66 -7.12
CA THR A 438 -11.64 19.61 -8.10
C THR A 438 -10.21 20.01 -7.78
N ARG A 439 -9.95 20.53 -6.58
CA ARG A 439 -8.61 21.01 -6.22
C ARG A 439 -7.60 19.88 -6.14
N LEU A 440 -8.01 18.70 -5.66
CA LEU A 440 -7.15 17.53 -5.64
C LEU A 440 -6.83 17.03 -7.06
N ALA A 441 -7.80 17.01 -7.97
CA ALA A 441 -7.57 16.62 -9.37
C ALA A 441 -6.58 17.56 -10.08
N GLN A 442 -6.72 18.87 -9.89
CA GLN A 442 -5.78 19.86 -10.45
C GLN A 442 -4.37 19.67 -9.87
N MET A 443 -4.24 19.38 -8.57
CA MET A 443 -2.94 19.10 -7.96
C MET A 443 -2.30 17.82 -8.52
N TYR A 444 -3.05 16.73 -8.75
CA TYR A 444 -2.44 15.52 -9.34
C TYR A 444 -1.83 15.79 -10.73
N THR A 445 -2.49 16.60 -11.57
CA THR A 445 -1.98 16.97 -12.90
C THR A 445 -0.61 17.67 -12.85
N THR A 446 -0.28 18.33 -11.74
CA THR A 446 1.03 18.96 -11.55
C THR A 446 2.18 17.96 -11.36
N LEU A 447 1.90 16.70 -11.00
CA LEU A 447 2.93 15.71 -10.67
C LEU A 447 3.52 15.04 -11.91
N GLY A 448 2.67 14.77 -12.92
CA GLY A 448 2.97 13.92 -14.07
C GLY A 448 4.30 14.21 -14.75
N PRO A 449 4.56 15.47 -15.18
CA PRO A 449 5.80 15.84 -15.86
C PRO A 449 7.09 15.62 -15.05
N LEU A 450 6.97 15.47 -13.73
CA LEU A 450 8.10 15.30 -12.82
C LEU A 450 8.28 13.85 -12.34
N LEU A 451 7.32 12.96 -12.56
CA LEU A 451 7.40 11.59 -12.03
C LEU A 451 8.64 10.85 -12.55
N SER A 452 9.50 10.44 -11.63
CA SER A 452 10.71 9.69 -11.97
C SER A 452 10.40 8.27 -12.43
N LYS A 453 11.28 7.73 -13.27
CA LYS A 453 11.39 6.28 -13.50
C LYS A 453 12.14 5.58 -12.37
N ASN A 454 12.95 6.30 -11.59
CA ASN A 454 13.66 5.75 -10.45
C ASN A 454 12.76 5.77 -9.22
N LEU A 455 12.57 4.59 -8.64
CA LEU A 455 11.75 4.35 -7.46
C LEU A 455 12.64 3.93 -6.29
N MET A 456 12.11 4.03 -5.07
CA MET A 456 12.88 3.69 -3.87
C MET A 456 12.07 2.95 -2.81
N ILE A 457 12.74 2.04 -2.09
CA ILE A 457 12.26 1.53 -0.81
C ILE A 457 13.22 2.03 0.27
N GLU A 458 12.69 2.65 1.31
CA GLU A 458 13.47 3.11 2.45
C GLU A 458 13.27 2.18 3.64
N TYR A 459 14.36 1.78 4.30
CA TYR A 459 14.31 0.94 5.50
C TYR A 459 14.72 1.72 6.74
N TYR A 460 13.79 1.77 7.70
CA TYR A 460 13.97 2.45 8.98
C TYR A 460 14.05 1.45 10.13
N SER A 461 14.86 1.77 11.13
CA SER A 461 14.90 1.05 12.41
C SER A 461 15.04 2.06 13.52
N GLY A 462 13.94 2.29 14.25
CA GLY A 462 13.75 3.55 14.99
C GLY A 462 13.95 4.74 14.06
N ASN A 463 14.57 5.80 14.56
CA ASN A 463 14.71 7.07 13.85
C ASN A 463 15.83 7.09 12.78
N THR A 464 16.34 5.92 12.36
CA THR A 464 17.45 5.84 11.41
C THR A 464 17.01 5.15 10.13
N ASN A 465 17.04 5.88 9.01
CA ASN A 465 17.13 5.26 7.69
C ASN A 465 18.47 4.54 7.59
N PHE A 466 18.46 3.21 7.58
CA PHE A 466 19.68 2.40 7.57
C PHE A 466 19.99 1.78 6.21
N HIS A 467 19.03 1.78 5.28
CA HIS A 467 19.22 1.20 3.95
C HIS A 467 18.17 1.69 2.97
N ASN A 468 18.58 1.94 1.72
CA ASN A 468 17.68 2.28 0.62
C ASN A 468 17.91 1.32 -0.55
N ILE A 469 16.82 0.87 -1.18
CA ILE A 469 16.85 0.10 -2.42
C ILE A 469 16.31 0.98 -3.53
N SER A 470 17.17 1.41 -4.44
CA SER A 470 16.78 2.07 -5.69
C SER A 470 16.52 1.04 -6.78
N PHE A 471 15.50 1.26 -7.61
CA PHE A 471 15.19 0.42 -8.77
C PHE A 471 14.40 1.22 -9.80
N GLU A 472 14.33 0.74 -11.04
CA GLU A 472 13.59 1.40 -12.11
C GLU A 472 12.16 0.87 -12.19
N TYR A 473 11.24 1.74 -12.59
CA TYR A 473 9.86 1.42 -12.91
C TYR A 473 9.79 0.57 -14.17
N ASP A 474 9.09 -0.56 -14.09
CA ASP A 474 8.87 -1.50 -15.17
C ASP A 474 7.35 -1.64 -15.40
N SER A 475 6.86 -1.13 -16.54
CA SER A 475 5.44 -1.15 -16.88
C SER A 475 4.93 -2.55 -17.16
N ASP A 476 5.74 -3.37 -17.83
CA ASP A 476 5.33 -4.67 -18.35
C ASP A 476 5.23 -5.66 -17.18
N GLU A 477 6.20 -5.58 -16.26
CA GLU A 477 6.17 -6.32 -15.00
C GLU A 477 4.95 -5.93 -14.15
N LEU A 478 4.64 -4.63 -14.05
CA LEU A 478 3.46 -4.17 -13.30
C LEU A 478 2.16 -4.66 -13.93
N GLU A 479 2.03 -4.61 -15.26
CA GLU A 479 0.84 -5.07 -15.99
C GLU A 479 0.66 -6.58 -15.83
N GLN A 480 1.74 -7.35 -15.96
CA GLN A 480 1.72 -8.79 -15.73
C GLN A 480 1.28 -9.10 -14.29
N HIS A 481 1.86 -8.41 -13.30
CA HIS A 481 1.47 -8.60 -11.90
C HIS A 481 0.01 -8.20 -11.65
N GLY A 482 -0.44 -7.06 -12.19
CA GLY A 482 -1.82 -6.59 -12.11
C GLY A 482 -2.81 -7.60 -12.67
N THR A 483 -2.50 -8.17 -13.83
CA THR A 483 -3.31 -9.22 -14.45
C THR A 483 -3.40 -10.45 -13.58
N GLN A 484 -2.26 -10.93 -13.07
CA GLN A 484 -2.22 -12.10 -12.20
C GLN A 484 -2.96 -11.89 -10.87
N SER A 485 -2.93 -10.67 -10.32
CA SER A 485 -3.70 -10.32 -9.14
C SER A 485 -5.20 -10.25 -9.43
N ALA A 486 -5.60 -9.65 -10.55
CA ALA A 486 -6.99 -9.56 -10.98
C ALA A 486 -7.62 -10.94 -11.19
N LEU A 487 -6.92 -11.83 -11.91
CA LEU A 487 -7.38 -13.20 -12.14
C LEU A 487 -7.62 -13.94 -10.82
N PHE A 488 -6.79 -13.70 -9.79
CA PHE A 488 -7.02 -14.24 -8.45
C PHE A 488 -8.26 -13.63 -7.79
N TRP A 489 -8.33 -12.30 -7.69
CA TRP A 489 -9.41 -11.61 -6.99
C TRP A 489 -10.78 -11.92 -7.60
N PHE A 490 -10.85 -12.04 -8.93
CA PHE A 490 -12.07 -12.36 -9.65
C PHE A 490 -12.32 -13.86 -9.84
N GLY A 491 -11.49 -14.73 -9.27
CA GLY A 491 -11.68 -16.18 -9.30
C GLY A 491 -11.54 -16.79 -10.70
N LYS A 492 -10.83 -16.12 -11.62
CA LYS A 492 -10.59 -16.58 -12.99
C LYS A 492 -9.33 -17.45 -13.14
N ARG A 493 -8.62 -17.71 -12.05
CA ARG A 493 -7.54 -18.71 -11.99
C ARG A 493 -7.52 -19.45 -10.66
N ASN A 494 -6.85 -20.60 -10.65
CA ASN A 494 -6.58 -21.34 -9.43
C ASN A 494 -5.62 -20.59 -8.51
N ILE A 495 -5.72 -20.91 -7.21
CA ILE A 495 -4.78 -20.46 -6.18
C ILE A 495 -3.38 -20.99 -6.52
N GLU A 496 -2.37 -20.14 -6.38
CA GLU A 496 -0.97 -20.51 -6.59
C GLU A 496 -0.19 -20.44 -5.27
N PRO A 497 -0.06 -21.57 -4.55
CA PRO A 497 0.84 -21.64 -3.40
C PRO A 497 2.29 -21.35 -3.82
N ILE A 498 3.13 -21.02 -2.84
CA ILE A 498 4.58 -20.92 -3.05
C ILE A 498 5.14 -22.21 -3.67
N LYS A 499 6.30 -22.16 -4.33
CA LYS A 499 6.95 -23.37 -4.86
C LYS A 499 7.36 -24.32 -3.72
N PRO A 500 7.08 -25.65 -3.81
CA PRO A 500 7.32 -26.62 -2.74
C PRO A 500 8.79 -27.02 -2.64
N THR A 501 9.65 -26.06 -2.28
CA THR A 501 11.06 -26.33 -1.98
C THR A 501 11.27 -26.41 -0.47
N VAL A 502 12.31 -27.12 -0.03
CA VAL A 502 12.71 -27.16 1.39
C VAL A 502 12.87 -25.75 1.96
N ARG A 503 13.55 -24.87 1.21
CA ARG A 503 13.73 -23.47 1.59
C ARG A 503 12.38 -22.77 1.77
N SER A 504 11.45 -22.95 0.83
CA SER A 504 10.12 -22.35 0.90
C SER A 504 9.37 -22.83 2.14
N ILE A 505 9.35 -24.14 2.41
CA ILE A 505 8.63 -24.71 3.56
C ILE A 505 9.20 -24.19 4.88
N LEU A 506 10.52 -24.19 5.03
CA LEU A 506 11.19 -23.72 6.25
C LEU A 506 11.04 -22.20 6.46
N THR A 507 10.89 -21.44 5.38
CA THR A 507 10.82 -19.97 5.44
C THR A 507 9.39 -19.47 5.63
N TYR A 508 8.45 -19.92 4.81
CA TYR A 508 7.10 -19.35 4.74
C TYR A 508 6.10 -20.09 5.62
N CYS A 509 6.24 -21.41 5.80
CA CYS A 509 5.25 -22.23 6.52
C CYS A 509 5.47 -22.26 8.03
N LYS A 510 6.71 -22.07 8.50
CA LYS A 510 7.10 -22.16 9.93
C LYS A 510 6.30 -21.25 10.86
N HIS A 511 5.80 -20.13 10.35
CA HIS A 511 5.05 -19.14 11.13
C HIS A 511 3.61 -18.98 10.64
N CYS A 512 3.15 -19.90 9.79
CA CYS A 512 1.82 -19.89 9.21
C CYS A 512 0.79 -20.43 10.21
N ASP A 513 -0.36 -19.77 10.33
CA ASP A 513 -1.45 -20.21 11.21
C ASP A 513 -2.00 -21.60 10.83
N TYR A 514 -1.82 -22.00 9.57
CA TYR A 514 -2.28 -23.26 9.00
C TYR A 514 -1.20 -24.34 8.94
N GLU A 515 -0.03 -24.09 9.55
CA GLU A 515 1.15 -24.95 9.43
C GLU A 515 0.86 -26.43 9.68
N SER A 516 0.08 -26.75 10.71
CA SER A 516 -0.19 -28.13 11.14
C SER A 516 -1.29 -28.82 10.34
N VAL A 517 -2.06 -28.08 9.55
CA VAL A 517 -3.27 -28.59 8.87
C VAL A 517 -3.25 -28.33 7.37
N CYS A 518 -2.19 -27.76 6.81
CA CYS A 518 -2.12 -27.45 5.38
C CYS A 518 -1.66 -28.66 4.57
N LEU A 519 -2.52 -29.19 3.69
CA LEU A 519 -2.21 -30.35 2.84
C LEU A 519 -1.02 -30.07 1.92
N TRP A 520 -0.95 -28.86 1.36
CA TRP A 520 0.16 -28.44 0.49
C TRP A 520 1.52 -28.55 1.20
N LYS A 521 1.59 -28.15 2.48
CA LYS A 521 2.82 -28.27 3.28
C LYS A 521 3.16 -29.73 3.53
N LYS A 522 2.16 -30.56 3.87
CA LYS A 522 2.33 -31.99 4.13
C LYS A 522 2.95 -32.69 2.91
N GLN A 523 2.28 -32.61 1.76
CA GLN A 523 2.71 -33.24 0.51
C GLN A 523 4.06 -32.68 0.05
N GLY A 524 4.27 -31.36 0.13
CA GLY A 524 5.57 -30.76 -0.20
C GLY A 524 6.70 -31.26 0.70
N THR A 525 6.44 -31.51 1.98
CA THR A 525 7.43 -32.07 2.91
C THR A 525 7.72 -33.53 2.59
N GLU A 526 6.71 -34.32 2.27
CA GLU A 526 6.85 -35.73 1.88
C GLU A 526 7.63 -35.87 0.57
N MET A 527 7.30 -35.06 -0.43
CA MET A 527 8.04 -34.96 -1.69
C MET A 527 9.51 -34.61 -1.42
N CYS A 528 9.79 -33.60 -0.60
CA CYS A 528 11.16 -33.20 -0.28
C CYS A 528 11.95 -34.31 0.44
N LYS A 529 11.30 -35.13 1.28
CA LYS A 529 11.92 -36.30 1.92
C LYS A 529 12.23 -37.41 0.91
N GLY A 530 11.37 -37.58 -0.09
CA GLY A 530 11.53 -38.59 -1.15
C GLY A 530 12.68 -38.31 -2.12
N LEU A 531 13.11 -37.05 -2.25
CA LEU A 531 14.17 -36.64 -3.19
C LEU A 531 15.49 -37.40 -3.01
N GLY A 532 15.87 -37.76 -1.78
CA GLY A 532 17.08 -38.54 -1.53
C GLY A 532 17.02 -39.94 -2.14
N GLY A 533 15.88 -40.61 -2.00
CA GLY A 533 15.64 -41.93 -2.61
C GLY A 533 15.56 -41.85 -4.13
N GLU A 534 14.94 -40.80 -4.66
CA GLU A 534 14.83 -40.57 -6.11
C GLU A 534 16.19 -40.25 -6.75
N LEU A 535 17.02 -39.43 -6.11
CA LEU A 535 18.39 -39.18 -6.55
C LEU A 535 19.24 -40.45 -6.54
N LYS A 536 19.08 -41.30 -5.51
CA LYS A 536 19.77 -42.60 -5.43
C LYS A 536 19.35 -43.52 -6.58
N ARG A 537 18.05 -43.57 -6.91
CA ARG A 537 17.52 -44.34 -8.04
C ARG A 537 18.06 -43.81 -9.38
N LEU A 538 17.99 -42.51 -9.64
CA LEU A 538 18.51 -41.91 -10.89
C LEU A 538 20.02 -42.11 -11.04
N HIS A 539 20.78 -42.07 -9.94
CA HIS A 539 22.21 -42.38 -9.96
C HIS A 539 22.47 -43.86 -10.32
N GLN A 540 21.67 -44.78 -9.75
CA GLN A 540 21.76 -46.20 -10.07
C GLN A 540 21.39 -46.47 -11.54
N GLU A 541 20.31 -45.86 -12.05
CA GLU A 541 19.88 -45.97 -13.45
C GLU A 541 20.91 -45.38 -14.42
N ALA A 542 21.52 -44.23 -14.09
CA ALA A 542 22.57 -43.62 -14.90
C ALA A 542 23.88 -44.44 -14.93
N ASN A 543 24.14 -45.25 -13.91
CA ASN A 543 25.26 -46.19 -13.89
C ASN A 543 24.98 -47.47 -14.68
N VAL A 544 23.70 -47.87 -14.84
CA VAL A 544 23.29 -49.01 -15.67
C VAL A 544 23.39 -48.67 -17.17
N VAL A 545 23.08 -47.43 -17.57
CA VAL A 545 23.15 -46.99 -18.98
C VAL A 545 24.60 -46.78 -19.47
N LYS A 546 25.59 -46.72 -18.58
CA LYS A 546 27.02 -46.62 -18.96
C LYS A 546 27.74 -47.97 -19.04
N THR A 547 27.04 -49.06 -18.80
CA THR A 547 27.57 -50.44 -18.85
C THR A 547 27.15 -51.23 -20.07
N ASP A 548 26.42 -50.61 -20.99
CA ASP A 548 26.26 -51.04 -22.40
C ASP A 548 27.10 -50.15 -23.31
#